data_AF-A0A834CFN1-F1
#
_entry.id   AF-A0A834CFN1-F1
#
_cell.length_a   1.000
_cell.length_b   1.000
_cell.length_c   1.000
_cell.angle_alpha   90.00
_cell.angle_beta   90.00
_cell.angle_gamma   90.00
#
_symmetry.space_group_name_H-M   'P 1'
#
loop_
_entity.id
_entity.type
_entity.pdbx_description
1 polymer ?
#
loop_
_entity_poly.entity_id
_entity_poly.type
_entity_poly.pdbx_seq_one_letter_code
_entity_poly.pdbx_strand_id
1 'polypeptide(L)'
;MALSTILNERKETPYYRPPNLHICILKIKEEERVVAWEFTDASASPATIKTNRVAAISDGDSVSTLVLFEEFWSKVKEGASYIIRGYGLLGETPPYHIRVTRQTQFFRGSKMTVSSDLKDEAERALNPPSQVVDVWESTQKGGLLTVRGVVVEDEFAVRVCLWREVSTTDISLGDVVTISHLKAETTVYGKQLTSTKHSELTKSQTTNSGVSVIGVTESCTDEVEVLLEDGRVLKMAEKMWSPFHDLLEEGPLTVDLVLEGTQVQQIKLSSE
;
A
#
# COMPACT_ATOMS: atom_id res chain seq x y z
N MET A 1 31.09 2.78 18.09
CA MET A 1 30.34 1.56 18.43
C MET A 1 29.46 1.26 17.25
N ALA A 2 29.39 -0.01 16.84
CA ALA A 2 28.57 -0.44 15.72
C ALA A 2 27.08 -0.29 16.06
N LEU A 3 26.31 0.12 15.05
CA LEU A 3 24.87 0.26 15.07
C LEU A 3 24.23 -1.07 15.50
N SER A 4 24.67 -2.20 14.93
CA SER A 4 24.19 -3.54 15.30
C SER A 4 24.33 -3.87 16.79
N THR A 5 25.42 -3.47 17.44
CA THR A 5 25.60 -3.67 18.89
C THR A 5 24.58 -2.88 19.70
N ILE A 6 24.32 -1.62 19.31
CA ILE A 6 23.38 -0.75 20.02
C ILE A 6 21.94 -1.21 19.85
N LEU A 7 21.59 -1.77 18.69
CA LEU A 7 20.25 -2.30 18.45
C LEU A 7 20.03 -3.66 19.11
N ASN A 8 21.08 -4.39 19.48
CA ASN A 8 20.94 -5.72 20.09
C ASN A 8 21.20 -5.75 21.61
N GLU A 9 21.94 -4.79 22.15
CA GLU A 9 22.32 -4.75 23.56
C GLU A 9 21.77 -3.50 24.25
N ARG A 10 20.82 -3.67 25.18
CA ARG A 10 20.37 -2.58 26.06
C ARG A 10 21.15 -2.64 27.36
N LYS A 11 21.89 -1.57 27.64
CA LYS A 11 22.47 -1.37 28.97
C LYS A 11 21.43 -0.71 29.85
N GLU A 12 20.85 -1.49 30.76
CA GLU A 12 19.87 -1.01 31.74
C GLU A 12 20.58 -0.31 32.90
N THR A 13 21.00 0.93 32.69
CA THR A 13 21.35 1.81 33.79
C THR A 13 20.50 3.09 33.72
N PRO A 14 20.07 3.65 34.86
CA PRO A 14 19.24 4.86 34.88
C PRO A 14 19.94 6.10 34.29
N TYR A 15 21.25 6.01 34.05
CA TYR A 15 22.06 7.06 33.43
C TYR A 15 22.54 6.69 32.02
N TYR A 16 22.09 5.56 31.47
CA TYR A 16 22.52 5.13 30.14
C TYR A 16 21.99 6.11 29.10
N ARG A 17 22.95 6.77 28.43
CA ARG A 17 22.69 7.55 27.23
C ARG A 17 23.33 6.82 26.06
N PRO A 18 22.57 6.53 24.99
CA PRO A 18 23.15 5.93 23.80
C PRO A 18 24.33 6.77 23.31
N PRO A 19 25.45 6.14 22.91
CA PRO A 19 26.60 6.87 22.39
C PRO A 19 26.24 7.55 21.07
N ASN A 20 27.05 8.53 20.68
CA ASN A 20 26.91 9.15 19.38
C ASN A 20 27.11 8.11 18.27
N LEU A 21 26.25 8.14 17.26
CA LEU A 21 26.31 7.24 16.12
C LEU A 21 26.83 7.99 14.91
N HIS A 22 27.86 7.48 14.26
CA HIS A 22 28.26 7.93 12.93
C HIS A 22 27.54 7.04 11.91
N ILE A 23 26.71 7.64 11.08
CA ILE A 23 25.88 6.93 10.11
C ILE A 23 25.96 7.59 8.72
N CYS A 24 25.58 6.85 7.70
CA CYS A 24 25.30 7.31 6.35
C CYS A 24 23.81 7.12 6.05
N ILE A 25 23.18 8.13 5.46
CA ILE A 25 21.81 8.01 4.94
C ILE A 25 21.90 7.40 3.55
N LEU A 26 21.41 6.17 3.40
CA LEU A 26 21.48 5.46 2.14
C LEU A 26 20.31 5.83 1.23
N LYS A 27 19.11 5.86 1.80
CA LYS A 27 17.87 6.13 1.06
C LYS A 27 16.83 6.75 1.98
N ILE A 28 15.97 7.62 1.45
CA ILE A 28 14.83 8.21 2.13
C ILE A 28 13.59 7.89 1.31
N LYS A 29 12.54 7.41 1.99
CA LYS A 29 11.21 7.20 1.43
C LYS A 29 10.22 8.09 2.17
N GLU A 30 9.30 8.71 1.44
CA GLU A 30 8.14 9.37 2.02
C GLU A 30 7.03 8.34 2.26
N GLU A 31 6.48 8.36 3.47
CA GLU A 31 5.36 7.52 3.87
C GLU A 31 4.27 8.41 4.44
N GLU A 32 3.10 8.36 3.80
CA GLU A 32 1.91 8.99 4.34
C GLU A 32 1.29 8.10 5.41
N ARG A 33 0.79 8.71 6.47
CA ARG A 33 0.13 7.98 7.55
C ARG A 33 -1.14 8.68 7.99
N VAL A 34 -2.26 7.97 7.99
CA VAL A 34 -3.52 8.45 8.56
C VAL A 34 -3.39 8.44 10.09
N VAL A 35 -3.53 9.61 10.70
CA VAL A 35 -3.40 9.81 12.16
C VAL A 35 -4.77 9.92 12.83
N ALA A 36 -5.76 10.44 12.11
CA ALA A 36 -7.12 10.57 12.60
C ALA A 36 -8.11 10.22 11.49
N TRP A 37 -9.23 9.63 11.91
CA TRP A 37 -10.33 9.20 11.05
C TRP A 37 -11.57 10.01 11.38
N GLU A 38 -12.32 10.35 10.34
CA GLU A 38 -13.67 10.86 10.44
C GLU A 38 -14.62 9.74 10.01
N PHE A 39 -15.58 9.42 10.89
CA PHE A 39 -16.55 8.37 10.64
C PHE A 39 -17.92 9.01 10.44
N THR A 40 -18.57 8.64 9.36
CA THR A 40 -20.00 8.89 9.12
C THR A 40 -20.76 7.57 9.28
N ASP A 41 -22.10 7.63 9.26
CA ASP A 41 -22.94 6.42 9.37
C ASP A 41 -22.71 5.42 8.22
N ALA A 42 -22.13 5.85 7.10
CA ALA A 42 -21.94 5.04 5.90
C ALA A 42 -20.48 4.93 5.43
N SER A 43 -19.54 5.69 5.98
CA SER A 43 -18.15 5.71 5.49
C SER A 43 -17.12 6.15 6.53
N ALA A 44 -15.85 5.80 6.28
CA ALA A 44 -14.71 6.29 7.03
C ALA A 44 -13.76 7.03 6.09
N SER A 45 -13.43 8.28 6.41
CA SER A 45 -12.49 9.11 5.63
C SER A 45 -11.31 9.56 6.50
N PRO A 46 -10.13 9.80 5.90
CA PRO A 46 -8.97 10.26 6.66
C PRO A 46 -9.14 11.74 7.06
N ALA A 47 -9.32 12.00 8.35
CA ALA A 47 -9.45 13.37 8.88
C ALA A 47 -8.11 14.12 8.95
N THR A 48 -7.02 13.39 9.18
CA THR A 48 -5.68 13.98 9.23
C THR A 48 -4.65 12.98 8.71
N ILE A 49 -3.95 13.39 7.65
CA ILE A 49 -2.84 12.64 7.06
C ILE A 49 -1.55 13.33 7.48
N LYS A 50 -0.61 12.54 7.99
CA LYS A 50 0.74 13.00 8.34
C LYS A 50 1.76 12.31 7.45
N THR A 51 2.45 13.09 6.66
CA THR A 51 3.60 12.62 5.89
C THR A 51 4.81 12.52 6.80
N ASN A 52 5.42 11.35 6.88
CA ASN A 52 6.71 11.15 7.55
C ASN A 52 7.74 10.70 6.51
N ARG A 53 9.02 10.94 6.78
CA ARG A 53 10.10 10.37 5.97
C ARG A 53 10.73 9.22 6.73
N VAL A 54 10.89 8.06 6.10
CA VAL A 54 11.65 6.95 6.65
C VAL A 54 12.99 6.88 5.94
N ALA A 55 14.08 6.90 6.70
CA ALA A 55 15.43 6.82 6.18
C ALA A 55 16.04 5.47 6.51
N ALA A 56 16.60 4.81 5.50
CA ALA A 56 17.52 3.70 5.69
C ALA A 56 18.92 4.27 5.98
N ILE A 57 19.49 3.83 7.09
CA ILE A 57 20.77 4.29 7.60
C ILE A 57 21.73 3.12 7.75
N SER A 58 23.02 3.41 7.61
CA SER A 58 24.08 2.42 7.85
C SER A 58 25.25 3.04 8.58
N ASP A 59 25.94 2.26 9.42
CA ASP A 59 27.21 2.61 10.04
C ASP A 59 28.43 2.12 9.23
N GLY A 60 28.20 1.53 8.06
CA GLY A 60 29.23 0.91 7.22
C GLY A 60 29.25 -0.62 7.31
N ASP A 61 28.66 -1.19 8.36
CA ASP A 61 28.63 -2.64 8.61
C ASP A 61 27.20 -3.21 8.63
N SER A 62 26.22 -2.42 9.07
CA SER A 62 24.84 -2.85 9.26
C SER A 62 23.84 -1.81 8.75
N VAL A 63 22.60 -2.24 8.47
CA VAL A 63 21.50 -1.37 8.03
C VAL A 63 20.40 -1.31 9.09
N SER A 64 19.84 -0.13 9.29
CA SER A 64 18.63 0.07 10.09
C SER A 64 17.75 1.15 9.47
N THR A 65 16.53 1.28 9.99
CA THR A 65 15.59 2.33 9.55
C THR A 65 15.28 3.28 10.71
N LEU A 66 15.05 4.54 10.39
CA LEU A 66 14.57 5.54 11.36
C LEU A 66 13.54 6.45 10.71
N VAL A 67 12.62 6.96 11.52
CA VAL A 67 11.61 7.93 11.09
C VAL A 67 12.12 9.35 11.32
N LEU A 68 12.19 10.14 10.25
CA LEU A 68 12.53 11.55 10.22
C LEU A 68 11.27 12.42 10.25
N PHE A 69 11.16 13.25 11.29
CA PHE A 69 10.15 14.29 11.37
C PHE A 69 10.49 15.49 10.46
N GLU A 70 9.47 16.27 10.13
CA GLU A 70 9.52 17.43 9.21
C GLU A 70 10.68 18.39 9.50
N GLU A 71 10.99 18.63 10.78
CA GLU A 71 12.07 19.52 11.23
C GLU A 71 13.48 19.10 10.74
N PHE A 72 13.65 17.85 10.33
CA PHE A 72 14.91 17.29 9.85
C PHE A 72 14.98 17.13 8.33
N TRP A 73 13.88 17.37 7.60
CA TRP A 73 13.80 17.11 6.16
C TRP A 73 14.77 17.95 5.32
N SER A 74 15.05 19.19 5.73
CA SER A 74 16.02 20.07 5.05
C SER A 74 17.47 19.82 5.48
N LYS A 75 17.67 19.21 6.66
CA LYS A 75 18.99 19.00 7.27
C LYS A 75 19.62 17.69 6.82
N VAL A 76 18.78 16.66 6.67
CA VAL A 76 19.17 15.29 6.33
C VAL A 76 18.96 15.05 4.84
N LYS A 77 20.00 14.57 4.17
CA LYS A 77 20.07 14.32 2.73
C LYS A 77 20.61 12.92 2.48
N GLU A 78 20.08 12.27 1.46
CA GLU A 78 20.58 10.98 0.94
C GLU A 78 22.06 11.08 0.54
N GLY A 79 22.78 9.97 0.68
CA GLY A 79 24.20 9.82 0.34
C GLY A 79 25.17 10.56 1.27
N ALA A 80 24.66 11.30 2.26
CA ALA A 80 25.48 12.04 3.20
C ALA A 80 25.63 11.33 4.54
N SER A 81 26.78 11.57 5.19
CA SER A 81 27.11 11.00 6.48
C SER A 81 26.88 12.02 7.61
N TYR A 82 26.39 11.53 8.74
CA TYR A 82 26.03 12.33 9.90
C TYR A 82 26.46 11.66 11.20
N ILE A 83 26.69 12.48 12.22
CA ILE A 83 26.78 12.04 13.61
C ILE A 83 25.44 12.36 14.28
N ILE A 84 24.73 11.34 14.72
CA ILE A 84 23.48 11.49 15.50
C ILE A 84 23.81 11.50 16.99
N ARG A 85 23.23 12.45 17.71
CA ARG A 85 23.24 12.53 19.18
C ARG A 85 21.82 12.66 19.72
N GLY A 86 21.60 12.25 20.97
CA GLY A 86 20.32 12.45 21.66
C GLY A 86 19.14 11.67 21.06
N TYR A 87 19.41 10.54 20.42
CA TYR A 87 18.38 9.61 19.97
C TYR A 87 17.94 8.70 21.13
N GLY A 88 16.69 8.24 21.06
CA GLY A 88 16.18 7.20 21.94
C GLY A 88 16.24 5.82 21.26
N LEU A 89 16.11 4.78 22.07
CA LEU A 89 15.86 3.42 21.59
C LEU A 89 14.43 3.03 21.98
N LEU A 90 13.71 2.40 21.06
CA LEU A 90 12.34 1.93 21.23
C LEU A 90 12.30 0.41 21.06
N GLY A 91 11.50 -0.27 21.88
CA GLY A 91 11.40 -1.72 21.94
C GLY A 91 11.63 -2.23 23.36
N GLU A 92 10.87 -3.26 23.75
CA GLU A 92 11.06 -3.95 25.03
C GLU A 92 12.12 -5.05 24.92
N THR A 93 12.22 -5.67 23.74
CA THR A 93 13.20 -6.71 23.42
C THR A 93 13.98 -6.34 22.15
N PRO A 94 15.25 -6.80 22.01
CA PRO A 94 15.99 -6.68 20.77
C PRO A 94 15.29 -7.35 19.57
N PRO A 95 15.50 -6.85 18.34
CA PRO A 95 16.27 -5.66 18.00
C PRO A 95 15.50 -4.37 18.32
N TYR A 96 16.18 -3.41 18.96
CA TYR A 96 15.65 -2.08 19.23
C TYR A 96 15.58 -1.23 17.96
N HIS A 97 14.71 -0.22 17.97
CA HIS A 97 14.57 0.75 16.89
C HIS A 97 15.04 2.13 17.33
N ILE A 98 15.72 2.85 16.44
CA ILE A 98 16.15 4.23 16.71
C ILE A 98 14.92 5.15 16.66
N ARG A 99 14.71 5.85 17.77
CA ARG A 99 13.66 6.86 17.90
C ARG A 99 14.28 8.25 17.89
N VAL A 100 13.93 9.04 16.88
CA VAL A 100 14.22 10.48 16.87
C VAL A 100 13.34 11.16 17.92
N THR A 101 13.94 12.05 18.71
CA THR A 101 13.26 12.85 19.75
C THR A 101 13.59 14.33 19.56
N ARG A 102 12.94 15.22 20.32
CA ARG A 102 13.26 16.66 20.32
C ARG A 102 14.71 16.98 20.71
N GLN A 103 15.39 16.07 21.40
CA GLN A 103 16.80 16.23 21.78
C GLN A 103 17.74 15.71 20.68
N THR A 104 17.22 15.05 19.65
CA THR A 104 18.02 14.46 18.59
C THR A 104 18.64 15.54 17.71
N GLN A 105 19.94 15.44 17.49
CA GLN A 105 20.70 16.37 16.67
C GLN A 105 21.50 15.60 15.63
N PHE A 106 21.47 16.11 14.40
CA PHE A 106 22.24 15.61 13.27
C PHE A 106 23.37 16.58 12.96
N PHE A 107 24.61 16.12 13.11
CA PHE A 107 25.80 16.86 12.74
C PHE A 107 26.37 16.27 11.46
N ARG A 108 26.87 17.10 10.54
CA ARG A 108 27.56 16.58 9.35
C ARG A 108 28.82 15.83 9.78
N GLY A 109 28.96 14.59 9.31
CA GLY A 109 30.09 13.73 9.59
C GLY A 109 31.03 13.62 8.39
N SER A 110 32.18 12.96 8.60
CA SER A 110 33.07 12.55 7.51
C SER A 110 32.36 11.54 6.60
N LYS A 111 32.71 11.56 5.31
CA LYS A 111 32.13 10.65 4.31
C LYS A 111 32.45 9.20 4.69
N MET A 112 31.42 8.38 4.70
CA MET A 112 31.49 6.95 4.95
C MET A 112 31.38 6.19 3.64
N THR A 113 32.30 5.26 3.39
CA THR A 113 32.20 4.34 2.26
C THR A 113 31.31 3.18 2.69
N VAL A 114 30.23 2.96 1.95
CA VAL A 114 29.27 1.87 2.20
C VAL A 114 29.27 0.95 0.98
N SER A 115 29.31 -0.36 1.21
CA SER A 115 29.29 -1.38 0.16
C SER A 115 28.01 -1.31 -0.68
N SER A 116 28.02 -1.88 -1.89
CA SER A 116 26.82 -2.07 -2.71
C SER A 116 25.76 -2.89 -1.97
N ASP A 117 26.19 -3.95 -1.30
CA ASP A 117 25.30 -4.94 -0.67
C ASP A 117 24.46 -4.31 0.44
N LEU A 118 25.04 -3.38 1.21
CA LEU A 118 24.32 -2.62 2.24
C LEU A 118 23.34 -1.60 1.64
N LYS A 119 23.59 -1.09 0.42
CA LYS A 119 22.61 -0.26 -0.29
C LYS A 119 21.42 -1.09 -0.76
N ASP A 120 21.66 -2.30 -1.25
CA ASP A 120 20.61 -3.22 -1.65
C ASP A 120 19.80 -3.73 -0.45
N GLU A 121 20.46 -3.93 0.70
CA GLU A 121 19.78 -4.21 1.97
C GLU A 121 18.96 -3.01 2.46
N ALA A 122 19.47 -1.79 2.34
CA ALA A 122 18.71 -0.57 2.66
C ALA A 122 17.48 -0.40 1.78
N GLU A 123 17.59 -0.68 0.48
CA GLU A 123 16.45 -0.67 -0.43
C GLU A 123 15.41 -1.71 0.00
N ARG A 124 15.82 -2.95 0.29
CA ARG A 124 14.93 -4.00 0.80
C ARG A 124 14.33 -3.68 2.18
N ALA A 125 15.02 -2.91 3.01
CA ALA A 125 14.50 -2.51 4.32
C ALA A 125 13.37 -1.46 4.21
N LEU A 126 13.41 -0.60 3.19
CA LEU A 126 12.35 0.37 2.90
C LEU A 126 11.23 -0.22 2.03
N ASN A 127 11.61 -1.08 1.09
CA ASN A 127 10.75 -1.72 0.11
C ASN A 127 10.94 -3.24 0.18
N PRO A 128 10.41 -3.90 1.22
CA PRO A 128 10.60 -5.34 1.40
C PRO A 128 9.91 -6.10 0.26
N PRO A 129 10.52 -7.17 -0.26
CA PRO A 129 9.90 -7.93 -1.34
C PRO A 129 8.59 -8.57 -0.88
N SER A 130 7.59 -8.54 -1.74
CA SER A 130 6.31 -9.20 -1.54
C SER A 130 6.11 -10.29 -2.59
N GLN A 131 5.85 -11.51 -2.13
CA GLN A 131 5.65 -12.65 -3.01
C GLN A 131 4.24 -12.62 -3.60
N VAL A 132 4.11 -12.73 -4.92
CA VAL A 132 2.80 -12.92 -5.56
C VAL A 132 2.33 -14.35 -5.31
N VAL A 133 1.13 -14.49 -4.74
CA VAL A 133 0.55 -15.78 -4.39
C VAL A 133 -0.93 -15.77 -4.75
N ASP A 134 -1.42 -16.92 -5.20
CA ASP A 134 -2.86 -17.11 -5.40
C ASP A 134 -3.62 -16.95 -4.08
N VAL A 135 -4.83 -16.39 -4.17
CA VAL A 135 -5.71 -16.12 -3.02
C VAL A 135 -5.84 -17.37 -2.13
N TRP A 136 -5.97 -18.56 -2.73
CA TRP A 136 -6.12 -19.84 -2.02
C TRP A 136 -4.88 -20.27 -1.22
N GLU A 137 -3.69 -20.04 -1.76
CA GLU A 137 -2.43 -20.44 -1.12
C GLU A 137 -1.92 -19.39 -0.13
N SER A 138 -2.44 -18.17 -0.19
CA SER A 138 -1.99 -17.03 0.59
C SER A 138 -1.93 -17.30 2.10
N THR A 139 -2.91 -18.03 2.64
CA THR A 139 -3.00 -18.31 4.09
C THR A 139 -2.04 -19.41 4.58
N GLN A 140 -1.29 -20.04 3.67
CA GLN A 140 -0.33 -21.11 3.97
C GLN A 140 1.12 -20.66 3.79
N LYS A 141 1.36 -19.49 3.18
CA LYS A 141 2.69 -18.94 2.94
C LYS A 141 3.07 -17.96 4.05
N GLY A 142 4.35 -17.97 4.41
CA GLY A 142 4.93 -16.97 5.31
C GLY A 142 5.49 -15.78 4.52
N GLY A 143 5.71 -14.66 5.21
CA GLY A 143 6.27 -13.44 4.63
C GLY A 143 5.21 -12.42 4.20
N LEU A 144 5.65 -11.45 3.39
CA LEU A 144 4.80 -10.44 2.79
C LEU A 144 4.26 -10.95 1.45
N LEU A 145 2.96 -10.85 1.25
CA LEU A 145 2.23 -11.48 0.15
C LEU A 145 1.48 -10.44 -0.68
N THR A 146 1.53 -10.60 -2.00
CA THR A 146 0.72 -9.85 -2.94
C THR A 146 -0.35 -10.77 -3.49
N VAL A 147 -1.61 -10.35 -3.36
CA VAL A 147 -2.77 -11.08 -3.82
C VAL A 147 -3.51 -10.21 -4.83
N ARG A 148 -3.91 -10.82 -5.96
CA ARG A 148 -4.76 -10.21 -6.96
C ARG A 148 -6.06 -10.99 -7.05
N GLY A 149 -7.18 -10.29 -7.11
CA GLY A 149 -8.49 -10.92 -7.19
C GLY A 149 -9.58 -9.98 -7.65
N VAL A 150 -10.75 -10.56 -7.86
CA VAL A 150 -11.99 -9.83 -8.14
C VAL A 150 -12.85 -9.85 -6.88
N VAL A 151 -13.44 -8.72 -6.53
CA VAL A 151 -14.34 -8.62 -5.39
C VAL A 151 -15.69 -9.22 -5.78
N VAL A 152 -16.07 -10.33 -5.15
CA VAL A 152 -17.30 -11.09 -5.45
C VAL A 152 -18.13 -11.29 -4.18
N GLU A 153 -19.44 -11.51 -4.35
CA GLU A 153 -20.36 -11.81 -3.27
C GLU A 153 -20.41 -13.34 -3.01
N ASP A 154 -20.02 -13.74 -1.80
CA ASP A 154 -20.40 -14.98 -1.09
C ASP A 154 -20.15 -16.39 -1.68
N GLU A 155 -19.43 -16.58 -2.79
CA GLU A 155 -19.12 -17.95 -3.25
C GLU A 155 -17.99 -18.61 -2.43
N PHE A 156 -16.79 -18.01 -2.41
CA PHE A 156 -15.63 -18.45 -1.63
C PHE A 156 -14.69 -17.26 -1.37
N ALA A 157 -14.56 -16.83 -0.11
CA ALA A 157 -13.83 -15.61 0.23
C ALA A 157 -12.65 -15.86 1.18
N VAL A 158 -11.50 -15.23 0.88
CA VAL A 158 -10.42 -15.03 1.86
C VAL A 158 -10.63 -13.68 2.53
N ARG A 159 -10.71 -13.68 3.86
CA ARG A 159 -10.86 -12.45 4.64
C ARG A 159 -9.58 -11.64 4.58
N VAL A 160 -9.69 -10.41 4.09
CA VAL A 160 -8.62 -9.42 4.09
C VAL A 160 -9.00 -8.29 5.04
N CYS A 161 -8.20 -8.10 6.08
CA CYS A 161 -8.33 -6.97 7.00
C CYS A 161 -7.41 -5.85 6.55
N LEU A 162 -8.00 -4.82 5.95
CA LEU A 162 -7.32 -3.60 5.57
C LEU A 162 -7.33 -2.62 6.74
N TRP A 163 -6.18 -2.02 7.01
CA TRP A 163 -5.98 -1.02 8.04
C TRP A 163 -5.24 0.17 7.44
N ARG A 164 -5.40 1.32 8.10
CA ARG A 164 -4.63 2.53 7.84
C ARG A 164 -4.90 3.10 6.43
N GLU A 165 -3.87 3.44 5.68
CA GLU A 165 -3.92 4.10 4.39
C GLU A 165 -4.55 3.19 3.33
N VAL A 166 -4.45 1.87 3.51
CA VAL A 166 -5.02 0.89 2.56
C VAL A 166 -6.54 0.79 2.69
N SER A 167 -7.11 1.18 3.83
CA SER A 167 -8.56 1.22 4.04
C SER A 167 -9.24 2.48 3.51
N THR A 168 -8.50 3.46 2.98
CA THR A 168 -9.12 4.67 2.40
C THR A 168 -9.56 4.49 0.96
N THR A 169 -9.14 3.40 0.29
CA THR A 169 -9.58 3.14 -1.07
C THR A 169 -10.98 2.55 -1.03
N ASP A 170 -11.95 3.23 -1.63
CA ASP A 170 -13.29 2.69 -1.82
C ASP A 170 -13.21 1.43 -2.66
N ILE A 171 -13.87 0.34 -2.28
CA ILE A 171 -13.88 -0.93 -3.04
C ILE A 171 -15.32 -1.30 -3.30
N SER A 172 -15.65 -1.64 -4.54
CA SER A 172 -16.97 -2.07 -4.97
C SER A 172 -16.95 -3.50 -5.47
N LEU A 173 -18.11 -4.16 -5.46
CA LEU A 173 -18.28 -5.47 -6.09
C LEU A 173 -17.86 -5.39 -7.56
N GLY A 174 -17.16 -6.41 -8.05
CA GLY A 174 -16.61 -6.46 -9.40
C GLY A 174 -15.25 -5.78 -9.59
N ASP A 175 -14.74 -5.03 -8.60
CA ASP A 175 -13.42 -4.42 -8.70
C ASP A 175 -12.31 -5.48 -8.81
N VAL A 176 -11.39 -5.28 -9.75
CA VAL A 176 -10.14 -6.04 -9.81
C VAL A 176 -9.10 -5.32 -8.96
N VAL A 177 -8.81 -5.89 -7.80
CA VAL A 177 -7.87 -5.31 -6.84
C VAL A 177 -6.59 -6.14 -6.76
N THR A 178 -5.47 -5.45 -6.66
CA THR A 178 -4.19 -6.03 -6.28
C THR A 178 -3.77 -5.42 -4.95
N ILE A 179 -3.59 -6.27 -3.95
CA ILE A 179 -3.20 -5.86 -2.59
C ILE A 179 -1.84 -6.47 -2.30
N SER A 180 -0.84 -5.64 -2.05
CA SER A 180 0.53 -6.05 -1.82
C SER A 180 0.92 -6.05 -0.34
N HIS A 181 2.01 -6.75 -0.03
CA HIS A 181 2.65 -6.81 1.30
C HIS A 181 1.70 -7.17 2.46
N LEU A 182 0.72 -8.02 2.19
CA LEU A 182 -0.17 -8.60 3.20
C LEU A 182 0.58 -9.64 4.03
N LYS A 183 0.15 -9.85 5.27
CA LYS A 183 0.68 -10.89 6.14
C LYS A 183 -0.43 -11.88 6.49
N ALA A 184 -0.16 -13.17 6.29
CA ALA A 184 -1.07 -14.22 6.74
C ALA A 184 -1.00 -14.37 8.27
N GLU A 185 -2.16 -14.26 8.92
CA GLU A 185 -2.31 -14.42 10.36
C GLU A 185 -3.43 -15.41 10.68
N THR A 186 -3.24 -16.19 11.74
CA THR A 186 -4.29 -17.07 12.27
C THR A 186 -4.89 -16.41 13.48
N THR A 187 -6.17 -16.07 13.39
CA THR A 187 -6.94 -15.48 14.49
C THR A 187 -7.91 -16.50 15.06
N VAL A 188 -8.60 -16.14 16.15
CA VAL A 188 -9.71 -16.93 16.70
C VAL A 188 -10.86 -17.13 15.72
N TYR A 189 -10.96 -16.30 14.68
CA TYR A 189 -11.99 -16.37 13.63
C TYR A 189 -11.49 -17.10 12.36
N GLY A 190 -10.31 -17.73 12.43
CA GLY A 190 -9.69 -18.44 11.31
C GLY A 190 -8.52 -17.68 10.69
N LYS A 191 -8.07 -18.17 9.53
CA LYS A 191 -6.95 -17.57 8.80
C LYS A 191 -7.42 -16.36 8.00
N GLN A 192 -6.67 -15.27 8.10
CA GLN A 192 -6.95 -14.03 7.39
C GLN A 192 -5.65 -13.37 6.90
N LEU A 193 -5.77 -12.48 5.93
CA LEU A 193 -4.67 -11.61 5.51
C LEU A 193 -4.83 -10.25 6.17
N THR A 194 -3.79 -9.79 6.87
CA THR A 194 -3.77 -8.49 7.52
C THR A 194 -2.84 -7.54 6.76
N SER A 195 -3.28 -6.31 6.49
CA SER A 195 -2.41 -5.28 5.92
C SER A 195 -1.25 -4.91 6.84
N THR A 196 -0.08 -4.61 6.26
CA THR A 196 1.11 -4.17 6.98
C THR A 196 1.40 -2.70 6.75
N LYS A 197 2.52 -2.18 7.26
CA LYS A 197 2.96 -0.80 7.00
C LYS A 197 3.46 -0.58 5.56
N HIS A 198 3.65 -1.67 4.82
CA HIS A 198 4.11 -1.65 3.42
C HIS A 198 2.98 -2.03 2.45
N SER A 199 1.77 -2.29 2.97
CA SER A 199 0.66 -2.69 2.12
C SER A 199 0.21 -1.55 1.23
N GLU A 200 0.00 -1.88 -0.04
CA GLU A 200 -0.54 -0.98 -1.05
C GLU A 200 -1.69 -1.68 -1.75
N LEU A 201 -2.77 -0.96 -2.02
CA LEU A 201 -3.91 -1.47 -2.77
C LEU A 201 -4.04 -0.69 -4.06
N THR A 202 -4.08 -1.41 -5.18
CA THR A 202 -4.27 -0.84 -6.51
C THR A 202 -5.51 -1.44 -7.16
N LYS A 203 -6.34 -0.57 -7.73
CA LYS A 203 -7.44 -0.97 -8.61
C LYS A 203 -6.91 -1.08 -10.03
N SER A 204 -7.27 -2.15 -10.70
CA SER A 204 -7.00 -2.34 -12.13
C SER A 204 -8.28 -2.12 -12.91
N GLN A 205 -8.18 -1.38 -14.01
CA GLN A 205 -9.24 -1.35 -15.00
C GLN A 205 -9.26 -2.69 -15.75
N THR A 206 -10.47 -3.15 -16.07
CA THR A 206 -10.65 -4.40 -16.81
C THR A 206 -11.16 -4.06 -18.19
N THR A 207 -10.42 -4.45 -19.22
CA THR A 207 -10.89 -4.41 -20.60
C THR A 207 -11.57 -5.73 -20.92
N ASN A 208 -12.87 -5.68 -21.18
CA ASN A 208 -13.60 -6.80 -21.73
C ASN A 208 -13.81 -6.54 -23.21
N SER A 209 -13.28 -7.41 -24.07
CA SER A 209 -13.45 -7.32 -25.52
C SER A 209 -14.50 -8.31 -26.00
N GLY A 210 -15.34 -7.89 -26.95
CA GLY A 210 -16.34 -8.76 -27.57
C GLY A 210 -17.50 -9.15 -26.65
N VAL A 211 -17.96 -8.24 -25.80
CA VAL A 211 -19.09 -8.51 -24.89
C VAL A 211 -20.41 -8.18 -25.59
N SER A 212 -21.37 -9.10 -25.53
CA SER A 212 -22.72 -8.90 -26.08
C SER A 212 -23.63 -8.22 -25.05
N VAL A 213 -24.14 -7.04 -25.41
CA VAL A 213 -25.16 -6.30 -24.65
C VAL A 213 -26.53 -6.76 -25.12
N ILE A 214 -27.36 -7.24 -24.19
CA ILE A 214 -28.69 -7.79 -24.49
C ILE A 214 -29.85 -6.90 -24.04
N GLY A 215 -29.59 -5.92 -23.17
CA GLY A 215 -30.63 -5.01 -22.71
C GLY A 215 -30.07 -3.81 -21.97
N VAL A 216 -30.81 -2.71 -22.01
CA VAL A 216 -30.49 -1.49 -21.26
C VAL A 216 -31.75 -0.97 -20.58
N THR A 217 -31.62 -0.52 -19.35
CA THR A 217 -32.68 0.19 -18.62
C THR A 217 -32.17 1.53 -18.14
N GLU A 218 -33.04 2.53 -18.18
CA GLU A 218 -32.77 3.86 -17.64
C GLU A 218 -32.91 3.82 -16.11
N SER A 219 -31.93 4.36 -15.40
CA SER A 219 -32.05 4.65 -13.97
C SER A 219 -32.50 6.11 -13.80
N CYS A 220 -33.00 6.47 -12.62
CA CYS A 220 -33.51 7.82 -12.35
C CYS A 220 -32.42 8.93 -12.29
N THR A 221 -31.15 8.62 -12.57
CA THR A 221 -30.01 9.51 -12.31
C THR A 221 -29.00 9.52 -13.45
N ASP A 222 -29.28 10.12 -14.63
CA ASP A 222 -28.35 10.33 -15.78
C ASP A 222 -27.43 9.11 -16.14
N GLU A 223 -27.82 7.92 -15.69
CA GLU A 223 -27.06 6.68 -15.71
C GLU A 223 -27.99 5.59 -16.24
N VAL A 224 -27.43 4.72 -17.07
CA VAL A 224 -28.11 3.57 -17.63
C VAL A 224 -27.47 2.29 -17.10
N GLU A 225 -28.31 1.30 -16.83
CA GLU A 225 -27.90 -0.03 -16.44
C GLU A 225 -27.95 -0.95 -17.66
N VAL A 226 -26.81 -1.55 -17.99
CA VAL A 226 -26.60 -2.37 -19.17
C VAL A 226 -26.47 -3.83 -18.74
N LEU A 227 -27.37 -4.67 -19.25
CA LEU A 227 -27.37 -6.10 -19.05
C LEU A 227 -26.56 -6.79 -20.15
N LEU A 228 -25.55 -7.55 -19.73
CA LEU A 228 -24.73 -8.37 -20.60
C LEU A 228 -25.32 -9.77 -20.76
N GLU A 229 -24.96 -10.47 -21.84
CA GLU A 229 -25.41 -11.85 -22.12
C GLU A 229 -25.01 -12.85 -21.02
N ASP A 230 -23.91 -12.59 -20.30
CA ASP A 230 -23.46 -13.39 -19.16
C ASP A 230 -24.24 -13.13 -17.86
N GLY A 231 -25.25 -12.27 -17.90
CA GLY A 231 -26.12 -11.92 -16.78
C GLY A 231 -25.59 -10.82 -15.87
N ARG A 232 -24.42 -10.23 -16.15
CA ARG A 232 -23.90 -9.09 -15.38
C ARG A 232 -24.62 -7.80 -15.75
N VAL A 233 -24.84 -6.95 -14.74
CA VAL A 233 -25.37 -5.60 -14.90
C VAL A 233 -24.26 -4.60 -14.66
N LEU A 234 -24.04 -3.70 -15.62
CA LEU A 234 -23.04 -2.64 -15.58
C LEU A 234 -23.71 -1.27 -15.58
N LYS A 235 -23.07 -0.27 -15.00
CA LYS A 235 -23.56 1.11 -14.97
C LYS A 235 -22.73 1.99 -15.89
N MET A 236 -23.37 2.88 -16.65
CA MET A 236 -22.66 3.86 -17.48
C MET A 236 -23.45 5.16 -17.61
N ALA A 237 -22.78 6.27 -17.92
CA ALA A 237 -23.45 7.54 -18.16
C ALA A 237 -24.32 7.45 -19.43
N GLU A 238 -25.53 8.00 -19.38
CA GLU A 238 -26.48 7.99 -20.51
C GLU A 238 -25.85 8.56 -21.80
N LYS A 239 -25.04 9.61 -21.68
CA LYS A 239 -24.30 10.23 -22.80
C LYS A 239 -23.32 9.28 -23.50
N MET A 240 -22.81 8.27 -22.79
CA MET A 240 -21.95 7.24 -23.39
C MET A 240 -22.77 6.18 -24.12
N TRP A 241 -23.99 5.90 -23.67
CA TRP A 241 -24.89 4.94 -24.28
C TRP A 241 -25.67 5.50 -25.47
N SER A 242 -26.01 6.79 -25.46
CA SER A 242 -26.86 7.43 -26.48
C SER A 242 -26.47 7.14 -27.94
N PRO A 243 -25.18 7.01 -28.33
CA PRO A 243 -24.82 6.68 -29.71
C PRO A 243 -25.15 5.25 -30.15
N PHE A 244 -25.45 4.35 -29.20
CA PHE A 244 -25.69 2.93 -29.44
C PHE A 244 -27.16 2.52 -29.27
N HIS A 245 -28.03 3.47 -28.88
CA HIS A 245 -29.44 3.20 -28.58
C HIS A 245 -30.16 2.53 -29.76
N ASP A 246 -30.04 3.12 -30.95
CA ASP A 246 -30.69 2.62 -32.17
C ASP A 246 -30.12 1.26 -32.61
N LEU A 247 -28.84 0.97 -32.29
CA LEU A 247 -28.17 -0.27 -32.68
C LEU A 247 -28.66 -1.47 -31.85
N LEU A 248 -29.13 -1.24 -30.63
CA LEU A 248 -29.70 -2.31 -29.80
C LEU A 248 -31.08 -2.74 -30.30
N GLU A 249 -31.84 -1.85 -30.96
CA GLU A 249 -33.12 -2.21 -31.59
C GLU A 249 -32.95 -3.21 -32.75
N GLU A 250 -31.78 -3.21 -33.39
CA GLU A 250 -31.44 -4.14 -34.48
C GLU A 250 -31.00 -5.52 -33.99
N GLY A 251 -30.60 -5.65 -32.72
CA GLY A 251 -30.20 -6.92 -32.10
C GLY A 251 -29.15 -6.74 -30.99
N PRO A 252 -28.63 -7.87 -30.46
CA PRO A 252 -27.57 -7.84 -29.45
C PRO A 252 -26.31 -7.14 -29.98
N LEU A 253 -25.74 -6.26 -29.17
CA LEU A 253 -24.63 -5.41 -29.58
C LEU A 253 -23.30 -5.92 -29.04
N THR A 254 -22.35 -6.22 -29.91
CA THR A 254 -20.99 -6.65 -29.52
C THR A 254 -20.09 -5.43 -29.32
N VAL A 255 -19.60 -5.25 -28.10
CA VAL A 255 -18.80 -4.08 -27.70
C VAL A 255 -17.55 -4.44 -26.92
N ASP A 256 -16.54 -3.59 -27.08
CA ASP A 256 -15.36 -3.53 -26.24
C ASP A 256 -15.58 -2.51 -25.12
N LEU A 257 -15.50 -2.98 -23.89
CA LEU A 257 -15.75 -2.20 -22.68
C LEU A 257 -14.46 -2.04 -21.87
N VAL A 258 -14.21 -0.82 -21.41
CA VAL A 258 -13.22 -0.53 -20.37
C VAL A 258 -13.97 -0.26 -19.07
N LEU A 259 -13.76 -1.10 -18.07
CA LEU A 259 -14.49 -1.09 -16.81
C LEU A 259 -13.60 -0.66 -15.65
N GLU A 260 -14.20 0.06 -14.72
CA GLU A 260 -13.71 0.28 -13.37
C GLU A 260 -14.78 -0.23 -12.40
N GLY A 261 -14.59 -1.45 -11.89
CA GLY A 261 -15.62 -2.16 -11.13
C GLY A 261 -16.83 -2.51 -12.00
N THR A 262 -18.01 -2.09 -11.57
CA THR A 262 -19.25 -2.21 -12.35
C THR A 262 -19.52 -1.01 -13.27
N GLN A 263 -18.67 0.02 -13.23
CA GLN A 263 -18.87 1.24 -14.02
C GLN A 263 -18.09 1.17 -15.34
N VAL A 264 -18.79 1.45 -16.44
CA VAL A 264 -18.16 1.53 -17.77
C VAL A 264 -17.53 2.91 -17.95
N GLN A 265 -16.23 2.93 -18.19
CA GLN A 265 -15.46 4.14 -18.47
C GLN A 265 -15.38 4.43 -19.98
N GLN A 266 -15.33 3.37 -20.81
CA GLN A 266 -15.33 3.50 -22.27
C GLN A 266 -16.08 2.34 -22.91
N ILE A 267 -16.78 2.64 -24.00
CA ILE A 267 -17.48 1.68 -24.85
C ILE A 267 -17.10 1.95 -26.31
N LYS A 268 -16.79 0.88 -27.04
CA LYS A 268 -16.54 0.91 -28.48
C LYS A 268 -17.23 -0.28 -29.12
N LEU A 269 -17.76 -0.12 -30.32
CA LEU A 269 -18.18 -1.25 -31.14
C LEU A 269 -16.96 -2.13 -31.41
N SER A 270 -17.08 -3.43 -31.10
CA SER A 270 -16.08 -4.39 -31.53
C SER A 270 -16.19 -4.49 -33.06
N SER A 271 -15.19 -3.99 -33.77
CA SER A 271 -15.11 -4.21 -35.22
C SER A 271 -14.88 -5.71 -35.46
N GLU A 272 -15.78 -6.34 -36.22
CA GLU A 272 -15.58 -7.69 -36.78
C GLU A 272 -14.26 -7.79 -37.58
#